data_AF-A0AAF0ULU1-F1
#
_entry.id   AF-A0AAF0ULU1-F1
#
_cell.length_a   1.000
_cell.length_b   1.000
_cell.length_c   1.000
_cell.angle_alpha   90.00
_cell.angle_beta   90.00
_cell.angle_gamma   90.00
#
_symmetry.space_group_name_H-M   'P 1'
#
loop_
_entity.id
_entity.type
_entity.pdbx_description
1 polymer ?
#
loop_
_entity_poly.entity_id
_entity_poly.type
_entity_poly.pdbx_seq_one_letter_code
_entity_poly.pdbx_strand_id
1 'polypeptide(L)' 'MIWGTIFLRWEMISDGDFAGCLRLYIFVTFGGAKKIEYSMYLMI' A
#
# COMPACT_ATOMS: atom_id res chain seq x y z
N MET A 1 22.31 -5.11 -11.88
CA MET A 1 21.89 -4.08 -10.91
C MET A 1 20.50 -3.60 -11.32
N ILE A 2 19.47 -3.84 -10.52
CA ILE A 2 18.09 -3.42 -10.83
C ILE A 2 17.78 -2.19 -9.98
N TRP A 3 17.46 -1.06 -10.60
CA TRP A 3 16.95 0.14 -9.94
C TRP A 3 15.41 0.18 -10.04
N GLY A 4 14.74 0.69 -9.00
CA GLY A 4 13.29 0.79 -8.94
C GLY A 4 12.81 1.91 -8.02
N THR A 5 11.54 2.30 -8.15
CA THR A 5 10.89 3.30 -7.30
C THR A 5 9.75 2.66 -6.51
N ILE A 6 9.59 3.08 -5.24
CA ILE A 6 8.55 2.61 -4.33
C ILE A 6 7.60 3.78 -4.07
N PHE A 7 6.31 3.57 -4.28
CA PHE A 7 5.25 4.50 -3.90
C PHE A 7 4.41 3.91 -2.78
N LEU A 8 4.17 4.71 -1.74
CA LEU A 8 3.35 4.34 -0.59
C LEU A 8 2.13 5.26 -0.55
N ARG A 9 0.93 4.67 -0.41
CA ARG A 9 -0.32 5.39 -0.14
C ARG A 9 -1.07 4.68 0.98
N TRP A 10 -1.63 5.43 1.93
CA TRP A 10 -2.49 4.87 2.96
C TRP A 10 -3.84 5.57 3.02
N GLU A 11 -4.85 4.87 3.52
CA GLU A 11 -6.17 5.41 3.83
C GLU A 11 -6.65 4.90 5.18
N MET A 12 -7.29 5.78 5.96
CA MET A 12 -8.06 5.38 7.14
C MET A 12 -9.44 4.93 6.70
N ILE A 13 -9.81 3.73 7.11
CA ILE A 13 -11.11 3.13 6.91
C ILE A 13 -11.75 3.07 8.28
N SER A 14 -12.72 3.94 8.52
CA SER A 14 -13.60 3.81 9.68
C SER A 14 -14.74 2.91 9.29
N ASP A 15 -14.73 1.65 9.71
CA ASP A 15 -15.97 0.87 9.78
C ASP A 15 -16.73 1.41 10.99
N GLY A 16 -17.99 1.81 10.76
CA GLY A 16 -18.81 2.47 11.78
C GLY A 16 -18.76 1.73 13.12
N ASP A 17 -18.43 2.48 14.16
CA ASP A 17 -18.42 2.13 15.59
C ASP A 17 -17.17 1.50 16.25
N PHE A 18 -16.23 0.84 15.58
CA PHE A 18 -15.00 0.35 16.27
C PHE A 18 -13.77 0.20 15.36
N ALA A 19 -12.59 0.52 15.93
CA ALA A 19 -11.22 0.30 15.42
C ALA A 19 -10.96 0.79 13.98
N GLY A 20 -10.30 1.95 13.84
CA GLY A 20 -9.88 2.46 12.55
C GLY A 20 -8.99 1.45 11.84
N CYS A 21 -9.40 0.95 10.68
CA CYS A 21 -8.57 0.10 9.85
C CYS A 21 -7.66 0.98 9.00
N LEU A 22 -6.34 0.80 9.08
CA LEU A 22 -5.42 1.44 8.16
C LEU A 22 -5.20 0.51 6.97
N ARG A 23 -5.57 0.95 5.77
CA ARG A 23 -5.22 0.24 4.53
C ARG A 23 -3.99 0.88 3.92
N LEU A 24 -2.94 0.08 3.73
CA LEU A 24 -1.68 0.50 3.11
C LEU A 24 -1.55 -0.12 1.71
N TYR A 25 -1.21 0.71 0.73
CA TYR A 25 -0.92 0.35 -0.65
C TYR A 25 0.56 0.59 -0.94
N ILE A 26 1.26 -0.46 -1.36
CA ILE A 26 2.67 -0.41 -1.76
C ILE A 26 2.75 -0.72 -3.24
N PHE A 27 3.31 0.21 -4.01
CA PHE A 27 3.54 0.03 -5.44
C PHE A 27 5.03 0.06 -5.72
N VAL A 28 5.56 -1.03 -6.28
CA VAL A 28 6.96 -1.13 -6.67
C VAL A 28 7.05 -1.14 -8.18
N THR A 29 7.83 -0.23 -8.75
CA THR A 29 8.11 -0.17 -10.19
C THR A 29 9.60 -0.35 -10.45
N PHE A 30 9.94 -1.19 -11.42
CA PHE A 30 11.32 -1.41 -11.86
C PHE A 30 11.53 -0.71 -13.20
N GLY A 31 12.79 -0.38 -13.55
CA GLY A 31 13.20 0.22 -14.84
C GLY A 31 12.98 -0.66 -16.07
N GLY A 32 11.74 -1.15 -16.26
CA GLY A 32 11.26 -2.08 -17.30
C GLY A 32 9.73 -2.28 -17.28
N ALA A 33 8.96 -1.30 -16.79
CA ALA A 33 7.48 -1.21 -16.84
C ALA A 33 6.64 -2.20 -16.00
N LYS A 34 7.23 -3.22 -15.35
CA LYS A 34 6.46 -4.11 -14.47
C LYS A 34 6.17 -3.45 -13.11
N LYS A 35 4.90 -3.23 -12.81
CA LYS A 35 4.36 -2.73 -11.53
C LYS A 35 3.91 -3.93 -10.68
N ILE A 36 4.31 -3.98 -9.41
CA ILE A 36 3.83 -4.96 -8.42
C ILE A 36 3.08 -4.20 -7.33
N GLU A 37 1.88 -4.66 -6.99
CA GLU A 37 0.99 -4.03 -6.02
C GLU A 37 0.79 -4.95 -4.81
N TYR A 38 0.94 -4.39 -3.62
CA TYR A 38 0.61 -5.05 -2.36
C TYR A 38 -0.39 -4.20 -1.58
N SER A 39 -1.40 -4.85 -1.00
CA SER A 39 -2.39 -4.22 -0.12
C SER A 39 -2.49 -5.00 1.19
N MET A 40 -2.44 -4.30 2.32
CA MET A 40 -2.64 -4.90 3.63
C MET A 40 -3.61 -4.09 4.49
N TYR A 41 -4.31 -4.78 5.38
CA TYR A 41 -5.19 -4.20 6.38
C TYR A 41 -4.55 -4.33 7.74
N LEU A 42 -4.43 -3.20 8.44
CA LEU A 42 -3.98 -3.16 9.82
C LEU A 42 -5.17 -2.71 10.68
N MET A 43 -5.61 -3.59 11.59
CA MET A 43 -6.56 -3.22 12.64
C MET A 43 -5.75 -2.62 13.79
N ILE A 44 -6.01 -1.34 14.12
CA ILE A 44 -5.42 -0.66 15.28
C ILE A 44 -6.48 -0.36 16.34
#